data_AF-A0AAX6MBV3-F1
#
_entry.id   AF-A0AAX6MBV3-F1
#
_cell.length_a   1.000
_cell.length_b   1.000
_cell.length_c   1.000
_cell.angle_alpha   90.00
_cell.angle_beta   90.00
_cell.angle_gamma   90.00
#
_symmetry.space_group_name_H-M   'P 1'
#
loop_
_entity.id
_entity.type
_entity.pdbx_description
1 polymer ?
#
loop_
_entity_poly.entity_id
_entity_poly.type
_entity_poly.pdbx_seq_one_letter_code
_entity_poly.pdbx_strand_id
1 'polypeptide(L)'
;MGVEHDEIPPERPLAETTALLYIIQRDKIIKVTAEIYDIIEAGPPSSSTIAALSSKLERAVDAIPAWLKYKPLETSIADNPLGILHGMFMDVLIQKAIYLLHRWSFIKGPTGREDAKSNDICIDAALAILQHQRRMCEEIQPGGILFSIRWKVPISLNYEFLQSTMMLCFALSRFDERHTSATNSHSLHRRRDIIEALTFAKALWDKDADELAEARRASKAIEAVLRQDLDKSSAAALATLDDDVLHPSVNIGHAAGFFDKIPGEATQSYFDNFSYEHTVPLDPSFFAVDSGNILEEFTPEGNHT
;
A
#
# COMPACT_ATOMS: atom_id res chain seq x y z
N MET A 1 44.84 44.06 8.74
CA MET A 1 43.43 44.34 9.10
C MET A 1 42.70 43.03 8.93
N GLY A 2 42.64 42.22 9.98
CA GLY A 2 42.09 40.86 9.93
C GLY A 2 40.59 40.91 10.18
N VAL A 3 39.80 40.35 9.26
CA VAL A 3 38.38 40.14 9.49
C VAL A 3 38.27 38.73 10.07
N GLU A 4 38.26 38.63 11.39
CA GLU A 4 37.79 37.42 12.08
C GLU A 4 36.26 37.43 12.06
N HIS A 5 35.67 36.49 11.35
CA HIS A 5 34.29 36.09 11.54
C HIS A 5 34.23 34.58 11.35
N ASP A 6 34.32 33.85 12.46
CA ASP A 6 34.13 32.40 12.49
C ASP A 6 33.06 32.01 13.53
N GLU A 7 32.03 32.85 13.65
CA GLU A 7 30.80 32.48 14.35
C GLU A 7 29.80 31.92 13.34
N ILE A 8 29.69 30.59 13.35
CA ILE A 8 28.63 29.87 12.64
C ILE A 8 27.28 30.33 13.23
N PRO A 9 26.32 30.76 12.40
CA PRO A 9 25.02 31.16 12.89
C PRO A 9 24.34 30.00 13.64
N PRO A 10 23.57 30.30 14.70
CA PRO A 10 22.92 29.28 15.51
C PRO A 10 22.00 28.38 14.66
N GLU A 11 21.85 27.12 15.08
CA GLU A 11 20.95 26.18 14.44
C GLU A 11 19.53 26.76 14.39
N ARG A 12 18.90 26.70 13.21
CA ARG A 12 17.54 27.24 13.04
C ARG A 12 16.56 26.41 13.88
N PRO A 13 15.67 27.04 14.66
CA PRO A 13 14.70 26.32 15.47
C PRO A 13 13.78 25.44 14.62
N LEU A 14 13.47 24.24 15.13
CA LEU A 14 12.51 23.30 14.49
C LEU A 14 11.07 23.85 14.40
N ALA A 15 10.80 24.99 15.04
CA ALA A 15 9.54 25.72 14.97
C ALA A 15 9.39 26.56 13.69
N GLU A 16 10.48 26.89 13.00
CA GLU A 16 10.43 27.66 11.76
C GLU A 16 10.12 26.76 10.56
N THR A 17 9.04 27.07 9.85
CA THR A 17 8.57 26.27 8.72
C THR A 17 9.45 26.52 7.50
N THR A 18 10.32 25.55 7.19
CA THR A 18 11.19 25.61 6.00
C THR A 18 11.03 24.36 5.15
N ALA A 19 11.16 24.51 3.82
CA ALA A 19 11.14 23.38 2.89
C ALA A 19 12.24 22.36 3.21
N LEU A 20 13.40 22.83 3.68
CA LEU A 20 14.50 21.97 4.12
C LEU A 20 14.12 21.12 5.34
N LEU A 21 13.45 21.70 6.33
CA LEU A 21 13.02 20.96 7.51
C LEU A 21 12.01 19.86 7.16
N TYR A 22 11.10 20.13 6.22
CA TYR A 22 10.24 19.07 5.67
C TYR A 22 11.05 17.92 5.07
N ILE A 23 12.05 18.22 4.21
CA ILE A 23 12.90 17.20 3.58
C ILE A 23 13.64 16.38 4.65
N ILE A 24 14.21 17.03 5.66
CA ILE A 24 14.93 16.36 6.76
C ILE A 24 14.01 15.40 7.52
N GLN A 25 12.79 15.84 7.87
CA GLN A 25 11.89 14.98 8.63
C GLN A 25 11.32 13.84 7.78
N ARG A 26 11.06 14.09 6.49
CA ARG A 26 10.67 13.07 5.52
C ARG A 26 11.77 12.00 5.38
N ASP A 27 13.02 12.42 5.24
CA ASP A 27 14.19 11.53 5.12
C ASP A 27 14.33 10.60 6.35
N LYS A 28 14.11 11.12 7.56
CA LYS A 28 14.14 10.30 8.78
C LYS A 28 13.12 9.17 8.76
N ILE A 29 11.88 9.46 8.34
CA ILE A 29 10.85 8.43 8.23
C ILE A 29 11.22 7.43 7.14
N ILE A 30 11.65 7.89 5.96
CA ILE A 30 12.07 7.01 4.86
C ILE A 30 13.19 6.05 5.29
N LYS A 31 14.19 6.54 6.02
CA LYS A 31 15.29 5.71 6.53
C LYS A 31 14.83 4.62 7.48
N VAL A 32 13.92 4.95 8.40
CA VAL A 32 13.33 3.94 9.30
C VAL A 32 12.50 2.93 8.52
N THR A 33 11.71 3.39 7.55
CA THR A 33 10.91 2.53 6.67
C THR A 33 11.78 1.59 5.82
N ALA A 34 12.91 2.08 5.30
CA ALA A 34 13.86 1.28 4.53
C ALA A 34 14.49 0.19 5.40
N GLU A 35 14.90 0.52 6.63
CA GLU A 35 15.43 -0.47 7.57
C GLU A 35 14.39 -1.53 7.95
N ILE A 36 13.13 -1.13 8.16
CA ILE A 36 12.03 -2.07 8.36
C ILE A 36 11.93 -2.99 7.14
N TYR A 37 11.90 -2.43 5.93
CA TYR A 37 11.80 -3.20 4.70
C TYR A 37 12.92 -4.23 4.58
N ASP A 38 14.18 -3.82 4.73
CA ASP A 38 15.35 -4.69 4.59
C ASP A 38 15.30 -5.87 5.57
N ILE A 39 14.89 -5.63 6.82
CA ILE A 39 14.79 -6.68 7.84
C ILE A 39 13.62 -7.64 7.57
N ILE A 40 12.46 -7.11 7.18
CA ILE A 40 11.28 -7.92 6.89
C ILE A 40 11.47 -8.77 5.63
N GLU A 41 12.18 -8.23 4.63
CA GLU A 41 12.47 -8.92 3.37
C GLU A 41 13.55 -10.00 3.53
N ALA A 42 14.51 -9.81 4.43
CA ALA A 42 15.53 -10.82 4.74
C ALA A 42 14.94 -12.12 5.31
N GLY A 43 13.73 -12.07 5.87
CA GLY A 43 13.01 -13.25 6.32
C GLY A 43 12.08 -12.99 7.51
N PRO A 44 11.52 -14.05 8.10
CA PRO A 44 10.64 -13.96 9.25
C PRO A 44 11.29 -13.23 10.43
N PRO A 45 10.83 -12.03 10.83
CA PRO A 45 11.41 -11.34 11.97
C PRO A 45 10.98 -12.00 13.29
N SER A 46 11.83 -11.91 14.32
CA SER A 46 11.43 -12.28 15.68
C SER A 46 10.46 -11.25 16.26
N SER A 47 9.61 -11.64 17.23
CA SER A 47 8.72 -10.69 17.91
C SER A 47 9.48 -9.55 18.60
N SER A 48 10.67 -9.82 19.14
CA SER A 48 11.56 -8.78 19.69
C SER A 48 12.07 -7.80 18.63
N THR A 49 12.33 -8.29 17.40
CA THR A 49 12.75 -7.46 16.28
C THR A 49 11.61 -6.54 15.85
N ILE A 50 10.39 -7.07 15.70
CA ILE A 50 9.19 -6.28 15.37
C ILE A 50 8.97 -5.19 16.43
N ALA A 51 9.04 -5.53 17.72
CA ALA A 51 8.87 -4.57 18.80
C ALA A 51 9.93 -3.46 18.78
N ALA A 52 11.20 -3.81 18.55
CA ALA A 52 12.29 -2.83 18.45
C ALA A 52 12.10 -1.87 17.28
N LEU A 53 11.68 -2.39 16.12
CA LEU A 53 11.39 -1.59 14.93
C LEU A 53 10.15 -0.70 15.13
N SER A 54 9.09 -1.20 15.76
CA SER A 54 7.89 -0.42 16.12
C SER A 54 8.26 0.76 17.01
N SER A 55 9.01 0.52 18.10
CA SER A 55 9.46 1.60 18.98
C SER A 55 10.39 2.59 18.29
N LYS A 56 11.16 2.16 17.29
CA LYS A 56 11.99 3.05 16.48
C LYS A 56 11.16 3.95 15.58
N LEU A 57 10.13 3.40 14.93
CA LEU A 57 9.17 4.15 14.15
C LEU A 57 8.41 5.17 15.01
N GLU A 58 7.90 4.75 16.17
CA GLU A 58 7.21 5.63 17.12
C GLU A 58 8.08 6.82 17.53
N ARG A 59 9.34 6.60 17.91
CA ARG A 59 10.27 7.70 18.23
C ARG A 59 10.50 8.65 17.06
N ALA A 60 10.56 8.14 15.83
CA ALA A 60 10.71 8.96 14.64
C ALA A 60 9.46 9.80 14.37
N VAL A 61 8.27 9.24 14.57
CA VAL A 61 6.98 9.93 14.45
C VAL A 61 6.80 10.99 15.54
N ASP A 62 7.20 10.70 16.77
CA ASP A 62 7.12 11.65 17.89
C ASP A 62 8.03 12.86 17.70
N ALA A 63 9.17 12.67 17.01
CA ALA A 63 10.10 13.73 16.65
C ALA A 63 9.60 14.64 15.50
N ILE A 64 8.48 14.31 14.85
CA ILE A 64 7.89 15.15 13.80
C ILE A 64 7.32 16.43 14.44
N PRO A 65 7.64 17.64 13.95
CA PRO A 65 7.12 18.88 14.48
C PRO A 65 5.60 18.96 14.30
N ALA A 66 4.89 19.56 15.25
CA ALA A 66 3.41 19.62 15.23
C ALA A 66 2.84 20.25 13.95
N TRP A 67 3.55 21.20 13.33
CA TRP A 67 3.13 21.83 12.08
C TRP A 67 3.19 20.89 10.86
N LEU A 68 3.98 19.81 10.95
CA LEU A 68 4.17 18.83 9.89
C LEU A 68 3.36 17.54 10.11
N LYS A 69 2.77 17.36 11.30
CA LYS A 69 1.84 16.24 11.54
C LYS A 69 0.57 16.46 10.73
N TYR A 70 0.05 15.39 10.13
CA TYR A 70 -1.22 15.45 9.43
C TYR A 70 -2.34 15.90 10.38
N LYS A 71 -3.20 16.76 9.87
CA LYS A 71 -4.41 17.22 10.54
C LYS A 71 -5.60 17.00 9.60
N PRO A 72 -6.80 16.69 10.14
CA PRO A 72 -8.02 16.63 9.33
C PRO A 72 -8.20 17.92 8.52
N LEU A 73 -8.67 17.78 7.28
CA LEU A 73 -8.79 18.90 6.34
C LEU A 73 -9.79 19.96 6.83
N GLU A 74 -10.83 19.51 7.54
CA GLU A 74 -11.87 20.32 8.16
C GLU A 74 -11.29 21.33 9.17
N THR A 75 -10.16 20.97 9.78
CA THR A 75 -9.44 21.80 10.75
C THR A 75 -8.29 22.60 10.13
N SER A 76 -8.00 22.36 8.85
CA SER A 76 -6.83 22.90 8.14
C SER A 76 -7.19 23.95 7.08
N ILE A 77 -8.43 24.43 7.05
CA ILE A 77 -8.94 25.37 6.02
C ILE A 77 -8.12 26.68 5.97
N ALA A 78 -7.61 27.14 7.12
CA ALA A 78 -6.77 28.34 7.21
C ALA A 78 -5.27 28.06 7.05
N ASP A 79 -4.85 26.80 6.97
CA ASP A 79 -3.45 26.41 6.86
C ASP A 79 -2.97 26.57 5.40
N ASN A 80 -1.66 26.70 5.22
CA ASN A 80 -1.04 26.77 3.89
C ASN A 80 -1.26 25.43 3.13
N PRO A 81 -1.79 25.43 1.90
CA PRO A 81 -2.01 24.21 1.11
C PRO A 81 -0.78 23.31 0.98
N LEU A 82 0.42 23.89 0.89
CA LEU A 82 1.65 23.12 0.81
C LEU A 82 1.97 22.39 2.13
N GLY A 83 1.67 23.01 3.28
CA GLY A 83 1.83 22.38 4.59
C GLY A 83 0.84 21.23 4.77
N ILE A 84 -0.40 21.40 4.33
CA ILE A 84 -1.42 20.34 4.32
C ILE A 84 -0.94 19.15 3.50
N LEU A 85 -0.48 19.40 2.26
CA LEU A 85 0.05 18.34 1.38
C LEU A 85 1.25 17.61 2.00
N HIS A 86 2.18 18.35 2.60
CA HIS A 86 3.33 17.75 3.29
C HIS A 86 2.89 16.88 4.49
N GLY A 87 1.90 17.33 5.27
CA GLY A 87 1.33 16.52 6.35
C GLY A 87 0.71 15.22 5.83
N MET A 88 -0.07 15.28 4.75
CA MET A 88 -0.63 14.09 4.10
C MET A 88 0.47 13.13 3.61
N PHE A 89 1.53 13.65 2.98
CA PHE A 89 2.65 12.84 2.51
C PHE A 89 3.38 12.14 3.67
N MET A 90 3.61 12.86 4.77
CA MET A 90 4.21 12.28 5.97
C MET A 90 3.35 11.16 6.55
N ASP A 91 2.03 11.35 6.63
CA ASP A 91 1.13 10.32 7.16
C ASP A 91 1.10 9.08 6.25
N VAL A 92 1.06 9.25 4.93
CA VAL A 92 1.16 8.12 3.98
C VAL A 92 2.45 7.32 4.19
N LEU A 93 3.60 7.97 4.41
CA LEU A 93 4.86 7.30 4.70
C LEU A 93 4.84 6.54 6.03
N ILE A 94 4.19 7.10 7.06
CA ILE A 94 4.03 6.45 8.36
C ILE A 94 3.15 5.22 8.24
N GLN A 95 2.00 5.33 7.55
CA GLN A 95 1.12 4.19 7.29
C GLN A 95 1.83 3.09 6.50
N LYS A 96 2.66 3.46 5.52
CA LYS A 96 3.50 2.49 4.79
C LYS A 96 4.49 1.76 5.71
N ALA A 97 5.12 2.46 6.64
CA ALA A 97 6.03 1.84 7.61
C ALA A 97 5.30 0.85 8.53
N ILE A 98 4.12 1.23 9.04
CA ILE A 98 3.25 0.37 9.86
C ILE A 98 2.83 -0.88 9.07
N TYR A 99 2.39 -0.69 7.83
CA TYR A 99 2.02 -1.78 6.96
C TYR A 99 3.19 -2.76 6.75
N LEU A 100 4.40 -2.27 6.47
CA LEU A 100 5.58 -3.11 6.24
C LEU A 100 5.98 -3.93 7.48
N LEU A 101 5.87 -3.36 8.69
CA LEU A 101 6.12 -4.07 9.95
C LEU A 101 5.28 -5.35 10.10
N HIS A 102 4.04 -5.33 9.62
CA HIS A 102 3.08 -6.43 9.77
C HIS A 102 2.91 -7.27 8.50
N ARG A 103 3.61 -6.91 7.41
CA ARG A 103 3.49 -7.52 6.09
C ARG A 103 3.67 -9.04 6.11
N TRP A 104 4.64 -9.55 6.85
CA TRP A 104 4.94 -10.99 6.86
C TRP A 104 3.79 -11.81 7.44
N SER A 105 3.24 -11.39 8.59
CA SER A 105 2.05 -12.00 9.19
C SER A 105 0.83 -11.85 8.29
N PHE A 106 0.72 -10.72 7.58
CA PHE A 106 -0.34 -10.50 6.62
C PHE A 106 -0.28 -11.45 5.43
N ILE A 107 0.90 -11.67 4.83
CA ILE A 107 1.08 -12.54 3.66
C ILE A 107 0.98 -14.01 4.03
N LYS A 108 1.44 -14.46 5.20
CA LYS A 108 1.32 -15.88 5.56
C LYS A 108 -0.09 -16.32 5.95
N GLY A 109 -0.93 -15.36 6.35
CA GLY A 109 -2.23 -15.67 6.95
C GLY A 109 -2.09 -16.05 8.42
N PRO A 110 -3.15 -15.91 9.23
CA PRO A 110 -3.10 -16.07 10.65
C PRO A 110 -3.00 -17.53 11.05
N THR A 111 -1.89 -17.82 11.72
CA THR A 111 -1.68 -19.08 12.41
C THR A 111 -2.09 -18.97 13.89
N GLY A 112 -2.32 -17.74 14.39
CA GLY A 112 -2.80 -17.46 15.74
C GLY A 112 -3.45 -16.07 15.91
N ARG A 113 -3.79 -15.72 17.15
CA ARG A 113 -4.51 -14.48 17.50
C ARG A 113 -3.69 -13.20 17.23
N GLU A 114 -2.37 -13.26 17.39
CA GLU A 114 -1.47 -12.11 17.14
C GLU A 114 -1.38 -11.79 15.64
N ASP A 115 -1.46 -12.80 14.78
CA ASP A 115 -1.51 -12.61 13.34
C ASP A 115 -2.84 -11.97 12.89
N ALA A 116 -3.96 -12.27 13.56
CA ALA A 116 -5.25 -11.65 13.25
C ALA A 116 -5.20 -10.13 13.50
N LYS A 117 -4.61 -9.70 14.62
CA LYS A 117 -4.40 -8.27 14.92
C LYS A 117 -3.46 -7.61 13.91
N SER A 118 -2.38 -8.29 13.52
CA SER A 118 -1.46 -7.79 12.49
C SER A 118 -2.13 -7.63 11.12
N ASN A 119 -3.05 -8.54 10.76
CA ASN A 119 -3.84 -8.41 9.54
C ASN A 119 -4.73 -7.17 9.55
N ASP A 120 -5.44 -6.92 10.65
CA ASP A 120 -6.29 -5.73 10.78
C ASP A 120 -5.47 -4.45 10.66
N ILE A 121 -4.28 -4.39 11.28
CA ILE A 121 -3.36 -3.25 11.19
C ILE A 121 -2.90 -3.00 9.74
N CYS A 122 -2.53 -4.04 8.99
CA CYS A 122 -2.16 -3.88 7.57
C CYS A 122 -3.32 -3.34 6.73
N ILE A 123 -4.53 -3.85 6.94
CA ILE A 123 -5.72 -3.39 6.22
C ILE A 123 -6.05 -1.94 6.60
N ASP A 124 -5.98 -1.58 7.89
CA ASP A 124 -6.19 -0.20 8.36
C ASP A 124 -5.20 0.77 7.73
N ALA A 125 -3.92 0.41 7.70
CA ALA A 125 -2.89 1.22 7.09
C ALA A 125 -3.12 1.40 5.57
N ALA A 126 -3.47 0.34 4.86
CA ALA A 126 -3.76 0.40 3.42
C ALA A 126 -5.02 1.23 3.12
N LEU A 127 -6.09 1.07 3.91
CA LEU A 127 -7.29 1.91 3.81
C LEU A 127 -6.99 3.38 4.08
N ALA A 128 -6.16 3.69 5.09
CA ALA A 128 -5.74 5.05 5.39
C ALA A 128 -4.98 5.69 4.20
N ILE A 129 -4.08 4.93 3.55
CA ILE A 129 -3.35 5.41 2.36
C ILE A 129 -4.31 5.69 1.19
N LEU A 130 -5.26 4.81 0.89
CA LEU A 130 -6.24 5.05 -0.17
C LEU A 130 -7.23 6.17 0.18
N GLN A 131 -7.54 6.38 1.46
CA GLN A 131 -8.33 7.53 1.89
C GLN A 131 -7.58 8.84 1.63
N HIS A 132 -6.26 8.87 1.81
CA HIS A 132 -5.44 10.02 1.41
C HIS A 132 -5.45 10.23 -0.11
N GLN A 133 -5.37 9.16 -0.91
CA GLN A 133 -5.52 9.24 -2.37
C GLN A 133 -6.85 9.89 -2.76
N ARG A 134 -7.96 9.42 -2.16
CA ARG A 134 -9.31 9.98 -2.36
C ARG A 134 -9.37 11.46 -2.02
N ARG A 135 -8.96 11.83 -0.81
CA ARG A 135 -8.97 13.24 -0.36
C ARG A 135 -8.12 14.11 -1.26
N MET A 136 -6.92 13.67 -1.64
CA MET A 136 -6.08 14.41 -2.57
C MET A 136 -6.76 14.64 -3.91
N CYS A 137 -7.40 13.62 -4.48
CA CYS A 137 -8.11 13.73 -5.76
C CYS A 137 -9.33 14.66 -5.72
N GLU A 138 -10.03 14.70 -4.59
CA GLU A 138 -11.15 15.61 -4.33
C GLU A 138 -10.64 17.06 -4.19
N GLU A 139 -9.59 17.29 -3.41
CA GLU A 139 -9.08 18.62 -3.11
C GLU A 139 -8.30 19.29 -4.26
N ILE A 140 -7.86 18.52 -5.26
CA ILE A 140 -7.27 19.09 -6.50
C ILE A 140 -8.31 19.49 -7.54
N GLN A 141 -9.61 19.24 -7.32
CA GLN A 141 -10.68 19.71 -8.20
C GLN A 141 -10.91 21.22 -8.03
N PRO A 142 -11.53 21.90 -9.02
CA PRO A 142 -11.91 23.30 -8.88
C PRO A 142 -12.70 23.55 -7.60
N GLY A 143 -12.23 24.48 -6.76
CA GLY A 143 -12.84 24.80 -5.46
C GLY A 143 -12.23 24.07 -4.26
N GLY A 144 -11.38 23.07 -4.46
CA GLY A 144 -10.64 22.40 -3.39
C GLY A 144 -9.43 23.19 -2.91
N ILE A 145 -8.95 22.89 -1.70
CA ILE A 145 -7.87 23.62 -1.03
C ILE A 145 -6.51 23.39 -1.71
N LEU A 146 -6.33 22.24 -2.38
CA LEU A 146 -5.09 21.87 -3.08
C LEU A 146 -5.11 22.28 -4.55
N PHE A 147 -6.20 22.86 -5.06
CA PHE A 147 -6.37 23.22 -6.47
C PHE A 147 -5.23 24.11 -7.02
N SER A 148 -4.73 25.05 -6.21
CA SER A 148 -3.65 25.97 -6.59
C SER A 148 -2.29 25.28 -6.78
N ILE A 149 -2.10 24.13 -6.12
CA ILE A 149 -0.86 23.35 -6.13
C ILE A 149 -1.03 21.95 -6.72
N ARG A 150 -2.12 21.71 -7.45
CA ARG A 150 -2.52 20.39 -7.99
C ARG A 150 -1.45 19.68 -8.81
N TRP A 151 -0.52 20.41 -9.43
CA TRP A 151 0.59 19.83 -10.18
C TRP A 151 1.65 19.14 -9.30
N LYS A 152 1.66 19.39 -7.98
CA LYS A 152 2.59 18.76 -7.01
C LYS A 152 2.07 17.44 -6.42
N VAL A 153 0.78 17.19 -6.53
CA VAL A 153 0.08 16.09 -5.85
C VAL A 153 0.30 14.71 -6.50
N PRO A 154 0.25 14.55 -7.84
CA PRO A 154 0.10 13.22 -8.44
C PRO A 154 1.36 12.37 -8.52
N ILE A 155 2.58 12.91 -8.33
CA ILE A 155 3.79 12.22 -8.82
C ILE A 155 4.47 11.39 -7.71
N SER A 156 4.46 11.83 -6.45
CA SER A 156 5.31 11.23 -5.42
C SER A 156 4.73 10.02 -4.69
N LEU A 157 3.42 9.75 -4.82
CA LEU A 157 2.73 8.72 -4.01
C LEU A 157 2.00 7.64 -4.83
N ASN A 158 2.09 7.68 -6.16
CA ASN A 158 1.42 6.69 -7.01
C ASN A 158 1.85 5.26 -6.67
N TYR A 159 3.12 5.08 -6.30
CA TYR A 159 3.64 3.79 -5.86
C TYR A 159 2.94 3.30 -4.58
N GLU A 160 2.84 4.16 -3.57
CA GLU A 160 2.17 3.89 -2.30
C GLU A 160 0.70 3.55 -2.50
N PHE A 161 0.00 4.28 -3.39
CA PHE A 161 -1.40 4.02 -3.72
C PHE A 161 -1.57 2.69 -4.45
N LEU A 162 -0.71 2.40 -5.43
CA LEU A 162 -0.77 1.15 -6.18
C LEU A 162 -0.52 -0.04 -5.26
N GLN A 163 0.53 0.03 -4.43
CA GLN A 163 0.88 -1.02 -3.47
C GLN A 163 -0.27 -1.26 -2.48
N SER A 164 -0.87 -0.20 -1.94
CA SER A 164 -2.02 -0.30 -1.02
C SER A 164 -3.26 -0.86 -1.71
N THR A 165 -3.48 -0.54 -2.98
CA THR A 165 -4.56 -1.13 -3.79
C THR A 165 -4.38 -2.64 -3.91
N MET A 166 -3.19 -3.10 -4.30
CA MET A 166 -2.91 -4.53 -4.47
C MET A 166 -3.01 -5.31 -3.15
N MET A 167 -2.55 -4.69 -2.05
CA MET A 167 -2.69 -5.20 -0.69
C MET A 167 -4.16 -5.44 -0.32
N LEU A 168 -5.05 -4.49 -0.61
CA LEU A 168 -6.47 -4.63 -0.35
C LEU A 168 -7.15 -5.64 -1.28
N CYS A 169 -6.74 -5.74 -2.55
CA CYS A 169 -7.18 -6.81 -3.45
C CYS A 169 -6.87 -8.20 -2.87
N PHE A 170 -5.66 -8.38 -2.35
CA PHE A 170 -5.24 -9.62 -1.70
C PHE A 170 -5.95 -9.86 -0.37
N ALA A 171 -6.21 -8.80 0.42
CA ALA A 171 -7.02 -8.92 1.63
C ALA A 171 -8.43 -9.44 1.29
N LEU A 172 -9.07 -8.84 0.28
CA LEU A 172 -10.42 -9.21 -0.17
C LEU A 172 -10.49 -10.65 -0.69
N SER A 173 -9.48 -11.10 -1.46
CA SER A 173 -9.45 -12.50 -1.93
C SER A 173 -9.31 -13.52 -0.78
N ARG A 174 -8.76 -13.12 0.37
CA ARG A 174 -8.60 -13.97 1.57
C ARG A 174 -9.78 -13.98 2.52
N PHE A 175 -10.66 -12.98 2.48
CA PHE A 175 -11.92 -13.05 3.23
C PHE A 175 -12.74 -14.29 2.84
N ASP A 176 -12.55 -14.76 1.62
CA ASP A 176 -13.19 -15.94 1.05
C ASP A 176 -12.67 -17.28 1.63
N GLU A 177 -11.35 -17.46 1.75
CA GLU A 177 -10.75 -18.74 2.18
C GLU A 177 -11.13 -19.15 3.62
N ARG A 178 -11.57 -18.20 4.45
CA ARG A 178 -11.84 -18.45 5.89
C ARG A 178 -13.32 -18.67 6.24
N HIS A 179 -14.23 -18.61 5.27
CA HIS A 179 -15.65 -18.72 5.54
C HIS A 179 -16.26 -20.05 5.07
N THR A 180 -15.96 -21.12 5.80
CA THR A 180 -16.90 -22.24 6.00
C THR A 180 -17.64 -22.14 7.34
N SER A 181 -17.43 -21.13 8.18
CA SER A 181 -18.30 -20.85 9.34
C SER A 181 -18.15 -19.44 9.93
N ALA A 182 -19.29 -18.84 10.28
CA ALA A 182 -19.49 -17.68 11.18
C ALA A 182 -19.24 -16.24 10.65
N THR A 183 -20.29 -15.69 10.03
CA THR A 183 -21.05 -14.46 10.41
C THR A 183 -20.51 -13.54 11.52
N ASN A 184 -19.27 -13.08 11.45
CA ASN A 184 -18.77 -12.03 12.35
C ASN A 184 -19.09 -10.65 11.76
N SER A 185 -19.88 -9.83 12.47
CA SER A 185 -20.24 -8.47 12.05
C SER A 185 -19.01 -7.61 11.71
N HIS A 186 -17.89 -7.82 12.42
CA HIS A 186 -16.62 -7.16 12.15
C HIS A 186 -16.05 -7.53 10.77
N SER A 187 -16.00 -8.82 10.38
CA SER A 187 -15.44 -9.21 9.08
C SER A 187 -16.29 -8.68 7.92
N LEU A 188 -17.62 -8.64 8.08
CA LEU A 188 -18.53 -8.05 7.10
C LEU A 188 -18.33 -6.55 6.94
N HIS A 189 -18.12 -5.81 8.04
CA HIS A 189 -17.82 -4.38 7.98
C HIS A 189 -16.48 -4.14 7.28
N ARG A 190 -15.43 -4.88 7.65
CA ARG A 190 -14.11 -4.79 7.02
C ARG A 190 -14.14 -5.08 5.53
N ARG A 191 -14.85 -6.13 5.12
CA ARG A 191 -15.08 -6.45 3.71
C ARG A 191 -15.73 -5.29 2.97
N ARG A 192 -16.75 -4.65 3.56
CA ARG A 192 -17.42 -3.48 2.96
C ARG A 192 -16.46 -2.30 2.77
N ASP A 193 -15.65 -1.99 3.79
CA ASP A 193 -14.70 -0.87 3.73
C ASP A 193 -13.68 -1.08 2.60
N ILE A 194 -13.19 -2.33 2.45
CA ILE A 194 -12.28 -2.71 1.37
C ILE A 194 -12.93 -2.56 0.00
N ILE A 195 -14.16 -3.06 -0.19
CA ILE A 195 -14.89 -2.95 -1.45
C ILE A 195 -15.12 -1.48 -1.84
N GLU A 196 -15.50 -0.63 -0.87
CA GLU A 196 -15.69 0.80 -1.11
C GLU A 196 -14.37 1.46 -1.56
N ALA A 197 -13.28 1.22 -0.81
CA ALA A 197 -11.98 1.79 -1.12
C ALA A 197 -11.47 1.34 -2.50
N LEU A 198 -11.59 0.04 -2.82
CA LEU A 198 -11.18 -0.50 -4.11
C LEU A 198 -12.03 0.04 -5.26
N THR A 199 -13.33 0.20 -5.07
CA THR A 199 -14.24 0.77 -6.09
C THR A 199 -13.85 2.21 -6.42
N PHE A 200 -13.55 3.01 -5.38
CA PHE A 200 -13.08 4.38 -5.57
C PHE A 200 -11.71 4.40 -6.28
N ALA A 201 -10.76 3.58 -5.81
CA ALA A 201 -9.43 3.49 -6.41
C ALA A 201 -9.49 3.06 -7.88
N LYS A 202 -10.38 2.11 -8.23
CA LYS A 202 -10.60 1.70 -9.63
C LYS A 202 -11.00 2.88 -10.50
N ALA A 203 -11.98 3.67 -10.06
CA ALA A 203 -12.47 4.83 -10.81
C ALA A 203 -11.38 5.89 -11.03
N LEU A 204 -10.37 5.95 -10.16
CA LEU A 204 -9.20 6.80 -10.34
C LEU A 204 -8.20 6.19 -11.33
N TRP A 205 -7.83 4.93 -11.14
CA TRP A 205 -6.90 4.23 -12.04
C TRP A 205 -7.44 4.11 -13.47
N ASP A 206 -8.76 4.01 -13.65
CA ASP A 206 -9.42 4.01 -14.95
C ASP A 206 -9.17 5.29 -15.75
N LYS A 207 -9.01 6.45 -15.09
CA LYS A 207 -8.74 7.72 -15.78
C LYS A 207 -7.39 7.73 -16.48
N ASP A 208 -6.42 7.00 -15.91
CA ASP A 208 -5.04 6.97 -16.39
C ASP A 208 -4.69 5.64 -17.08
N ALA A 209 -5.64 4.71 -17.22
CA ALA A 209 -5.41 3.35 -17.72
C ALA A 209 -5.03 3.28 -19.21
N ASP A 210 -5.40 4.30 -19.98
CA ASP A 210 -5.01 4.40 -21.39
C ASP A 210 -3.55 4.81 -21.54
N GLU A 211 -3.04 5.64 -20.63
CA GLU A 211 -1.70 6.23 -20.67
C GLU A 211 -0.67 5.41 -19.88
N LEU A 212 -1.07 4.82 -18.74
CA LEU A 212 -0.17 4.14 -17.79
C LEU A 212 -0.47 2.64 -17.71
N ALA A 213 0.56 1.83 -17.96
CA ALA A 213 0.45 0.37 -17.91
C ALA A 213 0.10 -0.13 -16.49
N GLU A 214 0.69 0.50 -15.48
CA GLU A 214 0.45 0.21 -14.06
C GLU A 214 -0.98 0.51 -13.66
N ALA A 215 -1.53 1.65 -14.08
CA ALA A 215 -2.93 2.01 -13.83
C ALA A 215 -3.89 1.01 -14.47
N ARG A 216 -3.61 0.59 -15.72
CA ARG A 216 -4.39 -0.45 -16.41
C ARG A 216 -4.35 -1.79 -15.67
N ARG A 217 -3.18 -2.20 -15.18
CA ARG A 217 -3.03 -3.44 -14.40
C ARG A 217 -3.79 -3.35 -13.09
N ALA A 218 -3.70 -2.23 -12.38
CA ALA A 218 -4.42 -1.99 -11.14
C ALA A 218 -5.92 -2.09 -11.33
N SER A 219 -6.46 -1.38 -12.33
CA SER A 219 -7.88 -1.41 -12.66
C SER A 219 -8.39 -2.83 -12.97
N LYS A 220 -7.67 -3.57 -13.82
CA LYS A 220 -8.01 -4.96 -14.15
C LYS A 220 -7.98 -5.90 -12.93
N ALA A 221 -6.96 -5.75 -12.08
CA ALA A 221 -6.84 -6.55 -10.85
C ALA A 221 -8.01 -6.28 -9.90
N ILE A 222 -8.36 -5.01 -9.69
CA ILE A 222 -9.52 -4.63 -8.87
C ILE A 222 -10.81 -5.20 -9.47
N GLU A 223 -11.02 -5.05 -10.78
CA GLU A 223 -12.21 -5.57 -11.47
C GLU A 223 -12.35 -7.09 -11.29
N ALA A 224 -11.25 -7.83 -11.44
CA ALA A 224 -11.25 -9.28 -11.27
C ALA A 224 -11.64 -9.69 -9.84
N VAL A 225 -11.05 -9.05 -8.82
CA VAL A 225 -11.32 -9.38 -7.42
C VAL A 225 -12.74 -8.99 -7.01
N LEU A 226 -13.25 -7.83 -7.45
CA LEU A 226 -14.63 -7.43 -7.18
C LEU A 226 -15.65 -8.35 -7.85
N ARG A 227 -15.41 -8.76 -9.11
CA ARG A 227 -16.27 -9.74 -9.80
C ARG A 227 -16.30 -11.07 -9.06
N GLN A 228 -15.12 -11.57 -8.68
CA GLN A 228 -15.00 -12.81 -7.95
C GLN A 228 -15.75 -12.77 -6.60
N ASP A 229 -15.66 -11.65 -5.88
CA ASP A 229 -16.36 -11.44 -4.62
C ASP A 229 -17.90 -11.41 -4.77
N LEU A 230 -18.41 -10.82 -5.87
CA LEU A 230 -19.83 -10.81 -6.21
C LEU A 230 -20.36 -12.21 -6.58
N ASP A 231 -19.65 -12.93 -7.44
CA ASP A 231 -20.04 -14.28 -7.89
C ASP A 231 -20.13 -15.25 -6.70
N LYS A 232 -19.19 -15.13 -5.76
CA LYS A 232 -19.17 -15.94 -4.53
C LYS A 232 -20.27 -15.56 -3.54
N SER A 233 -20.56 -14.26 -3.38
CA SER A 233 -21.70 -13.81 -2.56
C SER A 233 -23.04 -14.32 -3.12
N SER A 234 -23.17 -14.41 -4.45
CA SER A 234 -24.33 -15.01 -5.11
C SER A 234 -24.43 -16.52 -4.86
N ALA A 235 -23.31 -17.24 -5.02
CA ALA A 235 -23.25 -18.69 -4.74
C ALA A 235 -23.57 -19.03 -3.28
N ALA A 236 -23.07 -18.24 -2.32
CA ALA A 236 -23.38 -18.40 -0.90
C ALA A 236 -24.87 -18.14 -0.60
N ALA A 237 -25.48 -17.13 -1.22
CA ALA A 237 -26.91 -16.86 -1.07
C ALA A 237 -27.79 -18.00 -1.62
N LEU A 238 -27.40 -18.60 -2.75
CA LEU A 238 -28.07 -19.76 -3.31
C LEU A 238 -27.92 -21.00 -2.42
N ALA A 239 -26.73 -21.24 -1.84
CA ALA A 239 -26.51 -22.35 -0.91
C ALA A 239 -27.34 -22.21 0.39
N THR A 240 -27.53 -20.99 0.90
CA THR A 240 -28.39 -20.76 2.09
C THR A 240 -29.88 -20.99 1.84
N LEU A 241 -30.33 -20.97 0.58
CA LEU A 241 -31.71 -21.29 0.21
C LEU A 241 -31.93 -22.80 0.01
N ASP A 242 -30.86 -23.56 -0.23
CA ASP A 242 -30.89 -25.01 -0.50
C ASP A 242 -30.67 -25.87 0.77
N ASP A 243 -30.20 -25.27 1.87
CA ASP A 243 -29.93 -25.95 3.16
C ASP A 243 -31.20 -26.47 3.88
N ASP A 244 -32.40 -26.21 3.33
CA ASP A 244 -33.66 -26.81 3.79
C ASP A 244 -33.96 -28.17 3.12
N VAL A 245 -33.12 -28.65 2.19
CA VAL A 245 -33.25 -29.99 1.58
C VAL A 245 -31.89 -30.64 1.31
N LEU A 246 -31.51 -31.55 2.20
CA LEU A 246 -30.65 -32.74 2.03
C LEU A 246 -29.57 -32.75 0.91
N HIS A 247 -28.29 -32.78 1.34
CA HIS A 247 -27.06 -33.18 0.62
C HIS A 247 -27.23 -34.09 -0.62
N PRO A 248 -26.40 -33.92 -1.69
CA PRO A 248 -25.05 -34.51 -1.66
C PRO A 248 -23.90 -33.76 -2.38
N SER A 249 -22.71 -33.91 -1.79
CA SER A 249 -21.32 -33.91 -2.34
C SER A 249 -21.00 -33.31 -3.72
N VAL A 250 -20.09 -32.34 -3.75
CA VAL A 250 -19.29 -31.99 -4.95
C VAL A 250 -17.80 -31.81 -4.58
N ASN A 251 -16.94 -32.43 -5.39
CA ASN A 251 -15.48 -32.49 -5.31
C ASN A 251 -14.82 -31.10 -5.48
N ILE A 252 -13.84 -30.80 -4.63
CA ILE A 252 -12.99 -29.60 -4.72
C ILE A 252 -11.77 -29.91 -5.58
N GLY A 253 -11.72 -29.35 -6.80
CA GLY A 253 -10.51 -29.26 -7.62
C GLY A 253 -9.76 -27.98 -7.29
N HIS A 254 -8.50 -28.12 -6.86
CA HIS A 254 -7.56 -27.02 -6.71
C HIS A 254 -7.31 -26.33 -8.07
N ALA A 255 -7.35 -25.00 -8.12
CA ALA A 255 -6.91 -24.23 -9.28
C ALA A 255 -5.72 -23.35 -8.87
N ALA A 256 -4.53 -23.80 -9.25
CA ALA A 256 -3.31 -23.01 -9.31
C ALA A 256 -3.08 -22.53 -10.75
N GLY A 257 -2.52 -21.32 -10.90
CA GLY A 257 -1.86 -20.87 -12.13
C GLY A 257 -2.57 -19.75 -12.89
N PHE A 258 -2.09 -18.51 -12.73
CA PHE A 258 -2.23 -17.47 -13.76
C PHE A 258 -1.18 -16.37 -13.61
N PHE A 259 0.07 -16.63 -13.98
CA PHE A 259 1.01 -15.59 -14.41
C PHE A 259 2.06 -16.22 -15.31
N ASP A 260 1.88 -16.12 -16.63
CA ASP A 260 3.02 -16.03 -17.54
C ASP A 260 2.62 -15.33 -18.85
N LYS A 261 3.60 -14.64 -19.46
CA LYS A 261 3.68 -14.14 -20.86
C LYS A 261 2.85 -12.89 -21.25
N ILE A 262 3.32 -11.83 -21.95
CA ILE A 262 4.49 -11.52 -22.84
C ILE A 262 4.70 -9.94 -22.91
N PRO A 263 5.51 -9.32 -23.83
CA PRO A 263 6.87 -8.75 -23.66
C PRO A 263 7.00 -7.21 -23.80
N GLY A 264 8.21 -6.68 -23.51
CA GLY A 264 9.01 -5.91 -24.48
C GLY A 264 8.65 -4.45 -24.83
N GLU A 265 9.34 -3.55 -24.14
CA GLU A 265 9.96 -2.28 -24.58
C GLU A 265 9.19 -0.97 -24.87
N ALA A 266 9.68 0.05 -24.14
CA ALA A 266 9.95 1.44 -24.46
C ALA A 266 8.79 2.40 -24.80
N THR A 267 8.54 3.33 -23.87
CA THR A 267 8.55 4.77 -24.20
C THR A 267 8.79 5.59 -22.94
N GLN A 268 10.07 5.84 -22.72
CA GLN A 268 10.61 6.81 -21.78
C GLN A 268 10.65 8.16 -22.50
N SER A 269 9.72 9.08 -22.21
CA SER A 269 9.93 10.53 -22.35
C SER A 269 8.74 11.35 -21.86
N TYR A 270 8.64 11.54 -20.54
CA TYR A 270 7.99 12.73 -19.94
C TYR A 270 8.33 12.89 -18.44
N PHE A 271 8.80 11.81 -17.81
CA PHE A 271 9.10 11.72 -16.37
C PHE A 271 10.46 12.27 -15.93
N ASP A 272 11.23 12.88 -16.82
CA ASP A 272 12.67 13.16 -16.58
C ASP A 272 12.97 14.39 -15.72
N ASN A 273 11.97 15.03 -15.11
CA ASN A 273 12.19 16.32 -14.45
C ASN A 273 11.84 16.44 -12.97
N PHE A 274 11.67 15.33 -12.23
CA PHE A 274 11.86 15.33 -10.77
C PHE A 274 12.34 13.96 -10.28
N SER A 275 13.58 13.61 -10.65
CA SER A 275 14.30 12.55 -9.96
C SER A 275 14.72 13.04 -8.57
N TYR A 276 14.12 12.47 -7.53
CA TYR A 276 14.84 12.26 -6.28
C TYR A 276 14.90 10.75 -6.08
N GLU A 277 16.08 10.22 -6.37
CA GLU A 277 16.55 8.88 -6.01
C GLU A 277 16.23 8.61 -4.53
N HIS A 278 15.18 7.82 -4.30
CA HIS A 278 14.95 6.92 -3.15
C HIS A 278 13.50 6.40 -3.21
N THR A 279 13.09 5.92 -4.38
CA THR A 279 12.04 4.91 -4.45
C THR A 279 12.60 3.63 -3.86
N VAL A 280 12.06 3.20 -2.71
CA VAL A 280 12.29 1.85 -2.20
C VAL A 280 11.89 0.89 -3.33
N PRO A 281 12.76 -0.06 -3.72
CA PRO A 281 12.51 -0.93 -4.87
C PRO A 281 11.17 -1.64 -4.76
N LEU A 282 10.55 -1.87 -5.93
CA LEU A 282 9.43 -2.80 -6.07
C LEU A 282 9.78 -4.11 -5.38
N ASP A 283 8.92 -4.53 -4.47
CA ASP A 283 8.98 -5.86 -3.90
C ASP A 283 8.45 -6.86 -4.94
N PRO A 284 9.31 -7.71 -5.53
CA PRO A 284 8.91 -8.65 -6.57
C PRO A 284 7.94 -9.71 -6.07
N SER A 285 7.86 -9.95 -4.76
CA SER A 285 7.07 -11.05 -4.19
C SER A 285 5.56 -10.82 -4.21
N PHE A 286 5.09 -9.58 -4.46
CA PHE A 286 3.68 -9.34 -4.82
C PHE A 286 3.32 -9.84 -6.23
N PHE A 287 4.33 -9.99 -7.09
CA PHE A 287 4.19 -10.50 -8.46
C PHE A 287 4.66 -11.96 -8.57
N ALA A 288 5.47 -12.44 -7.61
CA ALA A 288 5.98 -13.80 -7.55
C ALA A 288 5.18 -14.65 -6.56
N VAL A 289 3.96 -15.03 -6.95
CA VAL A 289 3.35 -16.26 -6.43
C VAL A 289 3.90 -17.39 -7.30
N ASP A 290 5.03 -17.96 -6.90
CA ASP A 290 5.68 -19.04 -7.64
C ASP A 290 5.00 -20.39 -7.37
N SER A 291 4.71 -21.09 -8.45
CA SER A 291 4.00 -22.36 -8.49
C SER A 291 5.03 -23.48 -8.37
N GLY A 292 5.05 -24.17 -7.24
CA GLY A 292 6.00 -25.26 -7.01
C GLY A 292 5.88 -26.40 -8.02
N ASN A 293 7.02 -26.74 -8.62
CA ASN A 293 7.43 -28.05 -9.17
C ASN A 293 6.41 -28.84 -9.99
N ILE A 294 6.34 -28.57 -11.29
CA ILE A 294 6.25 -29.62 -12.33
C ILE A 294 7.07 -29.14 -13.54
N LEU A 295 8.32 -29.59 -13.63
CA LEU A 295 9.07 -29.82 -14.89
C LEU A 295 10.48 -30.35 -14.55
N GLU A 296 10.54 -31.50 -13.87
CA GLU A 296 11.57 -32.49 -14.20
C GLU A 296 11.14 -33.18 -15.49
N GLU A 297 11.36 -32.55 -16.64
CA GLU A 297 11.51 -33.23 -17.93
C GLU A 297 11.88 -32.17 -18.96
N PHE A 298 13.17 -32.01 -19.21
CA PHE A 298 13.78 -31.72 -20.51
C PHE A 298 15.27 -31.50 -20.27
N THR A 299 15.98 -32.60 -20.04
CA THR A 299 17.42 -32.67 -20.26
C THR A 299 17.70 -32.49 -21.75
N PRO A 300 18.52 -31.54 -22.20
CA PRO A 300 19.22 -31.70 -23.45
C PRO A 300 20.43 -32.60 -23.18
N GLU A 301 20.38 -33.82 -23.72
CA GLU A 301 21.56 -34.64 -23.92
C GLU A 301 22.61 -33.81 -24.68
N GLY A 302 23.78 -33.67 -24.09
CA GLY A 302 24.97 -33.35 -24.87
C GLY A 302 25.38 -34.57 -25.70
N ASN A 303 25.84 -34.33 -26.92
CA ASN A 303 26.95 -35.05 -27.57
C ASN A 303 27.33 -34.30 -28.86
N HIS A 304 28.56 -33.79 -28.93
CA HIS A 304 29.63 -34.32 -29.79
C HIS A 304 29.24 -34.31 -31.27
N THR A 305 29.77 -33.41 -32.11
CA THR A 305 31.18 -33.33 -32.53
C THR A 305 31.45 -32.00 -33.23
#